data_AF-A0A518XJB2-F1
#
_entry.id   AF-A0A518XJB2-F1
#
_cell.length_a   1.000
_cell.length_b   1.000
_cell.length_c   1.000
_cell.angle_alpha   90.00
_cell.angle_beta   90.00
_cell.angle_gamma   90.00
#
_symmetry.space_group_name_H-M   'P 1'
#
loop_
_entity.id
_entity.type
_entity.pdbx_description
1 polymer ?
#
loop_
_entity_poly.entity_id
_entity_poly.type
_entity_poly.pdbx_seq_one_letter_code
_entity_poly.pdbx_strand_id
1 'polypeptide(L)'
;MTLLLIAATVAVCLMMLMAWLPEFRAEGALLRRWSKGGGENRCSETVQNVVDGFIGNFSAAHNLSETETARIREMKTRPGMMPVTLLLHPQLVTREKGRFGRGRNLTAVFVATGVSALIMPPLAGMTMHTMSLWLLPFLNTSVFFAGLQLLRCAYSDLGLLNMLVTGKPD
;
A
#
# COMPACT_ATOMS: atom_id res chain seq x y z
N MET A 1 32.59 -1.04 -0.13
CA MET A 1 31.44 -1.60 0.63
C MET A 1 30.48 -0.49 1.10
N THR A 2 30.97 0.53 1.81
CA THR A 2 30.20 1.70 2.28
C THR A 2 29.37 2.40 1.19
N LEU A 3 29.98 2.74 0.04
CA LEU A 3 29.26 3.37 -1.08
C LEU A 3 28.10 2.53 -1.62
N LEU A 4 28.28 1.20 -1.65
CA LEU A 4 27.26 0.27 -2.13
C LEU A 4 26.07 0.21 -1.16
N LEU A 5 26.32 0.20 0.15
CA LEU A 5 25.27 0.24 1.17
C LEU A 5 24.50 1.56 1.14
N ILE A 6 25.21 2.69 0.95
CA ILE A 6 24.58 4.01 0.80
C ILE A 6 23.70 4.04 -0.44
N ALA A 7 24.22 3.64 -1.61
CA ALA A 7 23.48 3.62 -2.86
C ALA A 7 22.24 2.71 -2.78
N ALA A 8 22.38 1.53 -2.19
CA ALA A 8 21.27 0.60 -2.01
C ALA A 8 20.20 1.15 -1.06
N THR A 9 20.61 1.80 0.04
CA THR A 9 19.69 2.48 0.96
C THR A 9 18.90 3.57 0.25
N VAL A 10 19.59 4.45 -0.50
CA VAL A 10 18.94 5.52 -1.27
C VAL A 10 17.96 4.96 -2.30
N ALA A 11 18.36 3.93 -3.05
CA ALA A 11 17.50 3.30 -4.05
C ALA A 11 16.22 2.71 -3.43
N VAL A 12 16.35 1.97 -2.32
CA VAL A 12 15.22 1.40 -1.58
C VAL A 12 14.31 2.49 -1.03
N CYS A 13 14.87 3.59 -0.54
CA CYS A 13 14.10 4.71 -0.01
C CYS A 13 13.32 5.44 -1.09
N LEU A 14 13.94 5.71 -2.25
CA LEU A 14 13.25 6.32 -3.39
C LEU A 14 12.13 5.42 -3.93
N MET A 15 12.39 4.11 -4.05
CA MET A 15 11.36 3.15 -4.45
C MET A 15 10.18 3.14 -3.47
N MET A 16 10.44 3.12 -2.17
CA MET A 16 9.36 3.11 -1.17
C MET A 16 8.61 4.44 -1.12
N LEU A 17 9.30 5.57 -1.27
CA LEU A 17 8.69 6.89 -1.36
C LEU A 17 7.72 6.96 -2.54
N MET A 18 8.13 6.47 -3.72
CA MET A 18 7.28 6.40 -4.91
C MET A 18 6.07 5.48 -4.69
N ALA A 19 6.26 4.34 -4.02
CA ALA A 19 5.16 3.44 -3.69
C ALA A 19 4.13 4.09 -2.76
N TRP A 20 4.57 4.94 -1.82
CA TRP A 20 3.72 5.62 -0.85
C TRP A 20 3.16 6.98 -1.32
N LEU A 21 3.60 7.49 -2.48
CA LEU A 21 3.19 8.78 -3.01
C LEU A 21 1.65 8.98 -3.06
N PRO A 22 0.84 7.98 -3.47
CA PRO A 22 -0.63 8.11 -3.47
C PRO A 22 -1.22 8.38 -2.08
N GLU A 23 -0.59 7.90 -1.00
CA GLU A 23 -1.10 8.11 0.36
C GLU A 23 -0.89 9.54 0.86
N PHE A 24 0.16 10.21 0.38
CA PHE A 24 0.47 11.60 0.74
C PHE A 24 -0.42 12.62 0.01
N ARG A 25 -1.15 12.19 -1.02
CA ARG A 25 -2.13 13.06 -1.70
C ARG A 25 -3.32 13.33 -0.78
N ALA A 26 -3.89 14.53 -0.86
CA ALA A 26 -5.02 14.94 -0.03
C ALA A 26 -6.20 13.95 -0.08
N GLU A 27 -6.54 13.47 -1.27
CA GLU A 27 -7.59 12.46 -1.48
C GLU A 27 -7.27 11.11 -0.82
N GLY A 28 -6.01 10.69 -0.85
CA GLY A 28 -5.58 9.44 -0.23
C GLY A 28 -5.61 9.48 1.30
N ALA A 29 -5.17 10.59 1.88
CA ALA A 29 -5.28 10.85 3.32
C ALA A 29 -6.75 10.91 3.77
N LEU A 30 -7.63 11.50 2.95
CA LEU A 30 -9.07 11.54 3.20
C LEU A 30 -9.68 10.12 3.20
N LEU A 31 -9.35 9.28 2.24
CA LEU A 31 -9.85 7.90 2.17
C LEU A 31 -9.43 7.07 3.41
N ARG A 32 -8.16 7.17 3.82
CA ARG A 32 -7.68 6.51 5.05
C ARG A 32 -8.35 7.02 6.31
N ARG A 33 -8.57 8.34 6.43
CA ARG A 33 -9.26 8.94 7.57
C ARG A 33 -10.72 8.49 7.62
N TRP A 34 -11.39 8.47 6.48
CA TRP A 34 -12.77 8.00 6.36
C TRP A 34 -12.92 6.53 6.79
N SER A 35 -12.04 5.65 6.33
CA SER A 35 -12.08 4.22 6.70
C SER A 35 -11.82 3.97 8.19
N LYS A 36 -10.88 4.69 8.81
CA LYS A 36 -10.58 4.57 10.26
C LYS A 36 -11.61 5.26 11.16
N GLY A 37 -12.25 6.32 10.68
CA GLY A 37 -13.15 7.17 11.45
C GLY A 37 -14.53 6.59 11.72
N GLY A 38 -14.79 5.33 11.34
CA GLY A 38 -15.96 4.59 11.80
C GLY A 38 -17.30 5.28 11.53
N GLY A 39 -17.53 5.80 10.32
CA GLY A 39 -18.87 6.14 9.83
C GLY A 39 -19.70 7.18 10.62
N GLU A 40 -19.17 7.82 11.66
CA GLU A 40 -19.95 8.75 12.47
C GLU A 40 -19.99 10.16 11.83
N ASN A 41 -21.08 10.37 11.09
CA ASN A 41 -21.75 11.66 10.86
C ASN A 41 -21.09 12.75 10.00
N ARG A 42 -20.11 12.45 9.14
CA ARG A 42 -19.69 13.38 8.06
C ARG A 42 -19.43 12.69 6.72
N CYS A 43 -20.45 12.02 6.19
CA CYS A 43 -20.56 11.78 4.74
C CYS A 43 -20.96 13.09 4.06
N SER A 44 -20.04 14.06 3.97
CA SER A 44 -20.25 15.13 2.99
C SER A 44 -20.23 14.47 1.61
N GLU A 45 -21.09 14.94 0.71
CA GLU A 45 -21.16 14.49 -0.68
C GLU A 45 -19.77 14.45 -1.34
N THR A 46 -18.90 15.39 -0.96
CA THR A 46 -17.50 15.46 -1.36
C THR A 46 -16.70 14.19 -1.01
N VAL A 47 -16.84 13.66 0.21
CA VAL A 47 -16.12 12.45 0.64
C VAL A 47 -16.65 11.24 -0.12
N GLN A 48 -17.96 11.15 -0.32
CA GLN A 48 -18.55 10.06 -1.09
C GLN A 48 -18.09 10.08 -2.54
N ASN A 49 -18.05 11.25 -3.18
CA ASN A 49 -17.56 11.42 -4.55
C ASN A 49 -16.08 11.01 -4.68
N VAL A 50 -15.23 11.35 -3.70
CA VAL A 50 -13.83 10.91 -3.68
C VAL A 50 -13.73 9.39 -3.55
N VAL A 51 -14.47 8.78 -2.62
CA VAL A 51 -14.51 7.32 -2.44
C VAL A 51 -14.98 6.62 -3.71
N ASP A 52 -16.05 7.10 -4.33
CA ASP A 52 -16.59 6.55 -5.57
C ASP A 52 -15.61 6.73 -6.74
N GLY A 53 -14.86 7.83 -6.76
CA GLY A 53 -13.75 8.04 -7.69
C GLY A 53 -12.65 6.99 -7.54
N PHE A 54 -12.24 6.66 -6.30
CA PHE A 54 -11.27 5.59 -6.06
C PHE A 54 -11.79 4.21 -6.47
N ILE A 55 -13.05 3.89 -6.15
CA ILE A 55 -13.68 2.63 -6.60
C ILE A 55 -13.72 2.59 -8.13
N GLY A 56 -14.16 3.67 -8.79
CA GLY A 56 -14.24 3.75 -10.24
C GLY A 56 -12.87 3.58 -10.92
N ASN A 57 -11.85 4.25 -10.40
CA ASN A 57 -10.47 4.12 -10.89
C ASN A 57 -9.94 2.69 -10.73
N PHE A 58 -10.21 2.06 -9.58
CA PHE A 58 -9.84 0.67 -9.34
C PHE A 58 -10.58 -0.29 -10.28
N SER A 59 -11.89 -0.12 -10.44
CA SER A 59 -12.71 -0.90 -11.34
C SER A 59 -12.24 -0.79 -12.78
N ALA A 60 -11.91 0.42 -13.24
CA ALA A 60 -11.37 0.66 -14.58
C ALA A 60 -9.98 0.01 -14.75
N ALA A 61 -9.10 0.13 -13.76
CA ALA A 61 -7.75 -0.45 -13.81
C ALA A 61 -7.75 -1.98 -13.90
N HIS A 62 -8.81 -2.65 -13.41
CA HIS A 62 -8.91 -4.11 -13.39
C HIS A 62 -10.08 -4.68 -14.21
N ASN A 63 -10.71 -3.85 -15.05
CA ASN A 63 -11.87 -4.20 -15.87
C ASN A 63 -12.95 -4.96 -15.08
N LEU A 64 -13.32 -4.44 -13.91
CA LEU A 64 -14.38 -5.03 -13.09
C LEU A 64 -15.74 -4.90 -13.78
N SER A 65 -16.58 -5.92 -13.65
CA SER A 65 -17.98 -5.81 -14.10
C SER A 65 -18.75 -4.80 -13.24
N GLU A 66 -19.91 -4.36 -13.72
CA GLU A 66 -20.81 -3.51 -12.94
C GLU A 66 -21.24 -4.20 -11.63
N THR A 67 -21.47 -5.51 -11.68
CA THR A 67 -21.84 -6.31 -10.51
C THR A 67 -20.73 -6.40 -9.47
N GLU A 68 -19.47 -6.54 -9.89
CA GLU A 68 -18.30 -6.55 -9.01
C GLU A 68 -18.05 -5.17 -8.41
N THR A 69 -18.20 -4.13 -9.22
CA THR A 69 -18.08 -2.73 -8.78
C THR A 69 -19.16 -2.38 -7.76
N ALA A 70 -20.39 -2.85 -7.96
CA ALA A 70 -21.49 -2.66 -7.01
C ALA A 70 -21.18 -3.31 -5.66
N ARG A 71 -20.64 -4.54 -5.63
CA ARG A 71 -20.22 -5.20 -4.38
C ARG A 71 -19.16 -4.43 -3.61
N ILE A 72 -18.19 -3.83 -4.31
CA ILE A 72 -17.18 -2.97 -3.67
C ILE A 72 -17.85 -1.70 -3.12
N ARG A 73 -18.80 -1.12 -3.84
CA ARG A 73 -19.56 0.05 -3.37
C ARG A 73 -20.41 -0.24 -2.14
N GLU A 74 -20.99 -1.43 -2.03
CA GLU A 74 -21.75 -1.86 -0.85
C GLU A 74 -20.90 -1.88 0.43
N MET A 75 -19.58 -2.07 0.31
CA MET A 75 -18.66 -1.98 1.44
C MET A 75 -18.59 -0.61 2.10
N LYS A 76 -19.07 0.45 1.44
CA LYS A 76 -19.17 1.79 2.05
C LYS A 76 -20.02 1.79 3.32
N THR A 77 -20.93 0.81 3.48
CA THR A 77 -21.71 0.58 4.70
C THR A 77 -20.84 0.17 5.90
N ARG A 78 -19.64 -0.36 5.66
CA ARG A 78 -18.66 -0.76 6.68
C ARG A 78 -17.27 -0.21 6.33
N PRO A 79 -17.04 1.12 6.52
CA PRO A 79 -15.80 1.78 6.10
C PRO A 79 -14.51 1.15 6.66
N GLY A 80 -14.57 0.56 7.86
CA GLY A 80 -13.43 -0.12 8.49
C GLY A 80 -13.03 -1.44 7.83
N MET A 81 -13.86 -2.00 6.96
CA MET A 81 -13.56 -3.23 6.20
C MET A 81 -13.19 -2.93 4.74
N MET A 82 -13.22 -1.66 4.31
CA MET A 82 -12.94 -1.29 2.93
C MET A 82 -11.46 -1.56 2.56
N PRO A 83 -11.16 -2.13 1.37
CA PRO A 83 -9.80 -2.41 0.93
C PRO A 83 -9.06 -1.14 0.46
N VAL A 84 -8.87 -0.19 1.38
CA VAL A 84 -8.35 1.15 1.10
C VAL A 84 -6.97 1.13 0.45
N THR A 85 -6.10 0.20 0.85
CA THR A 85 -4.74 0.13 0.32
C THR A 85 -4.76 -0.20 -1.16
N LEU A 86 -5.57 -1.18 -1.57
CA LEU A 86 -5.66 -1.54 -2.98
C LEU A 86 -6.43 -0.51 -3.80
N LEU A 87 -7.41 0.18 -3.22
CA LEU A 87 -8.07 1.31 -3.86
C LEU A 87 -7.11 2.49 -4.11
N LEU A 88 -6.19 2.77 -3.18
CA LEU A 88 -5.14 3.78 -3.34
C LEU A 88 -4.05 3.35 -4.31
N HIS A 89 -3.77 2.04 -4.35
CA HIS A 89 -2.66 1.47 -5.11
C HIS A 89 -3.14 0.32 -6.01
N PRO A 90 -3.96 0.59 -7.05
CA PRO A 90 -4.48 -0.45 -7.93
C PRO A 90 -3.36 -1.26 -8.60
N GLN A 91 -2.23 -0.61 -8.88
CA GLN A 91 -1.08 -1.25 -9.55
C GLN A 91 -0.35 -2.29 -8.68
N LEU A 92 -0.64 -2.39 -7.38
CA LEU A 92 -0.04 -3.42 -6.52
C LEU A 92 -0.55 -4.82 -6.88
N VAL A 93 -1.75 -4.92 -7.44
CA VAL A 93 -2.36 -6.20 -7.78
C VAL A 93 -2.56 -6.34 -9.28
N THR A 94 -2.63 -7.58 -9.72
CA THR A 94 -3.04 -7.93 -11.09
C THR A 94 -4.25 -8.84 -10.99
N ARG A 95 -5.11 -8.78 -12.00
CA ARG A 95 -6.30 -9.63 -12.07
C ARG A 95 -6.12 -10.66 -13.16
N GLU A 96 -6.20 -11.93 -12.80
CA GLU A 96 -6.08 -13.06 -13.72
C GLU A 96 -7.22 -14.04 -13.46
N LYS A 97 -7.94 -14.43 -14.52
CA LYS A 97 -9.06 -15.39 -14.45
C LYS A 97 -10.11 -15.05 -13.37
N GLY A 98 -10.35 -13.76 -13.16
CA GLY A 98 -11.33 -13.28 -12.17
C GLY A 98 -10.83 -13.19 -10.73
N ARG A 99 -9.57 -13.55 -10.44
CA ARG A 99 -8.95 -13.42 -9.10
C ARG A 99 -7.87 -12.35 -9.09
N PHE A 100 -7.72 -11.69 -7.96
CA PHE A 100 -6.62 -10.76 -7.70
C PHE A 100 -5.41 -11.52 -7.16
N GLY A 101 -4.26 -11.26 -7.75
CA GLY A 101 -2.96 -11.80 -7.36
C GLY A 101 -1.93 -10.70 -7.15
N ARG A 102 -0.74 -11.11 -6.72
CA ARG A 102 0.39 -10.20 -6.52
C ARG A 102 0.88 -9.64 -7.87
N GLY A 103 0.75 -8.34 -8.04
CA GLY A 103 1.28 -7.63 -9.20
C GLY A 103 2.79 -7.39 -9.12
N ARG A 104 3.36 -6.87 -10.22
CA ARG A 104 4.79 -6.54 -10.29
C ARG A 104 5.19 -5.51 -9.23
N ASN A 105 4.35 -4.51 -8.98
CA ASN A 105 4.67 -3.45 -8.02
C ASN A 105 4.64 -3.96 -6.57
N LEU A 106 3.70 -4.84 -6.21
CA LEU A 106 3.71 -5.48 -4.89
C LEU A 106 4.91 -6.41 -4.70
N THR A 107 5.34 -7.09 -5.78
CA THR A 107 6.60 -7.85 -5.79
C THR A 107 7.81 -6.93 -5.56
N ALA A 108 7.84 -5.75 -6.19
CA ALA A 108 8.91 -4.77 -5.99
C ALA A 108 8.95 -4.26 -4.54
N VAL A 109 7.80 -3.95 -3.93
CA VAL A 109 7.72 -3.57 -2.51
C VAL A 109 8.21 -4.70 -1.60
N PHE A 110 7.85 -5.95 -1.90
CA PHE A 110 8.32 -7.12 -1.16
C PHE A 110 9.85 -7.26 -1.22
N VAL A 111 10.41 -7.16 -2.43
CA VAL A 111 11.87 -7.23 -2.64
C VAL A 111 12.57 -6.06 -1.96
N ALA A 112 12.07 -4.82 -2.09
CA ALA A 112 12.65 -3.65 -1.44
C ALA A 112 12.65 -3.77 0.09
N THR A 113 11.58 -4.33 0.67
CA THR A 113 11.48 -4.60 2.12
C THR A 113 12.51 -5.65 2.55
N GLY A 114 12.67 -6.73 1.77
CA GLY A 114 13.69 -7.75 2.03
C GLY A 114 15.12 -7.23 1.91
N VAL A 115 15.40 -6.41 0.89
CA VAL A 115 16.70 -5.75 0.71
C VAL A 115 17.00 -4.80 1.87
N SER A 116 16.01 -4.05 2.35
CA SER A 116 16.14 -3.19 3.52
C SER A 116 16.52 -3.99 4.78
N ALA A 117 15.91 -5.15 4.99
CA ALA A 117 16.27 -6.05 6.10
C ALA A 117 17.71 -6.56 6.00
N LEU A 118 18.19 -6.88 4.79
CA LEU A 118 19.54 -7.37 4.56
C LEU A 118 20.62 -6.30 4.79
N ILE A 119 20.31 -5.04 4.43
CA ILE A 119 21.24 -3.91 4.56
C ILE A 119 21.29 -3.38 6.00
N MET A 120 20.29 -3.66 6.83
CA MET A 120 20.19 -3.11 8.19
C MET A 120 21.35 -3.52 9.13
N PRO A 121 21.75 -4.81 9.26
CA PRO A 121 22.87 -5.19 10.12
C PRO A 121 24.21 -4.52 9.77
N PRO A 122 24.67 -4.50 8.49
CA PRO A 122 25.92 -3.83 8.16
C PRO A 122 25.85 -2.30 8.31
N LEU A 123 24.70 -1.67 8.06
CA LEU A 123 24.53 -0.24 8.34
C LEU A 123 24.67 0.06 9.83
N ALA A 124 24.00 -0.70 10.69
CA ALA A 124 24.07 -0.50 12.14
C ALA A 124 25.51 -0.69 12.67
N GLY A 125 26.25 -1.67 12.16
CA GLY A 125 27.66 -1.88 12.52
C GLY A 125 28.55 -0.70 12.10
N MET A 126 28.29 -0.08 10.95
CA MET A 126 29.07 1.08 10.50
C MET A 126 28.79 2.36 11.29
N THR A 127 27.56 2.58 11.75
CA THR A 127 27.18 3.81 12.47
C THR A 127 27.64 3.82 13.92
N MET A 128 27.99 2.67 14.50
CA MET A 128 28.62 2.60 15.83
C MET A 128 29.95 3.36 15.91
N HIS A 129 30.64 3.52 14.77
CA HIS A 129 31.95 4.16 14.71
C HIS A 129 31.91 5.59 14.15
N THR A 130 30.81 6.01 13.51
CA THR A 130 30.72 7.30 12.80
C THR A 130 29.35 7.95 12.95
N MET A 131 29.28 9.03 13.73
CA MET A 131 28.03 9.74 14.06
C MET A 131 27.28 10.28 12.83
N SER A 132 28.00 10.73 11.79
CA SER A 132 27.40 11.30 10.57
C SER A 132 26.64 10.29 9.71
N LEU A 133 26.87 8.98 9.92
CA LEU A 133 26.22 7.92 9.15
C LEU A 133 24.89 7.47 9.76
N TRP A 134 24.52 7.94 10.96
CA TRP A 134 23.30 7.54 11.68
C TRP A 134 22.00 7.78 10.91
N LEU A 135 21.98 8.75 9.98
CA LEU A 135 20.82 8.99 9.14
C LEU A 135 20.44 7.76 8.30
N LEU A 136 21.43 6.99 7.84
CA LEU A 136 21.22 5.83 6.96
C LEU A 136 20.42 4.69 7.63
N PRO A 137 20.80 4.17 8.81
CA PRO A 137 19.98 3.16 9.49
C PRO A 137 18.61 3.70 9.88
N PHE A 138 18.47 4.97 10.29
CA PHE A 138 17.14 5.54 10.58
C PHE A 138 16.23 5.55 9.34
N LEU A 139 16.77 5.98 8.20
CA LEU A 139 16.07 5.99 6.92
C LEU A 139 15.68 4.57 6.49
N ASN A 140 16.63 3.63 6.59
CA ASN A 140 16.42 2.23 6.25
C ASN A 140 15.36 1.57 7.15
N THR A 141 15.40 1.81 8.47
CA THR A 141 14.39 1.31 9.41
C THR A 141 13.01 1.86 9.10
N SER A 142 12.90 3.16 8.81
CA SER A 142 11.62 3.79 8.45
C SER A 142 11.02 3.16 7.19
N VAL A 143 11.86 2.91 6.18
CA VAL A 143 11.43 2.30 4.91
C VAL A 143 11.08 0.83 5.07
N PHE A 144 11.80 0.09 5.92
CA PHE A 144 11.45 -1.28 6.27
C PHE A 144 10.03 -1.36 6.87
N PHE A 145 9.73 -0.52 7.86
CA PHE A 145 8.41 -0.51 8.49
C PHE A 145 7.31 -0.04 7.54
N ALA A 146 7.58 0.98 6.71
CA ALA A 146 6.64 1.43 5.69
C ALA A 146 6.35 0.32 4.66
N GLY A 147 7.38 -0.39 4.19
CA GLY A 147 7.22 -1.53 3.29
C GLY A 147 6.42 -2.67 3.92
N LEU A 148 6.75 -3.05 5.15
CA LEU A 148 6.06 -4.10 5.89
C LEU A 148 4.59 -3.77 6.12
N GLN A 149 4.29 -2.52 6.49
CA GLN A 149 2.92 -2.06 6.67
C GLN A 149 2.13 -2.11 5.36
N LEU A 150 2.71 -1.63 4.26
CA LEU A 150 2.07 -1.65 2.94
C LEU A 150 1.80 -3.08 2.49
N LEU A 151 2.76 -4.00 2.65
CA LEU A 151 2.57 -5.41 2.36
C LEU A 151 1.44 -6.01 3.18
N ARG A 152 1.46 -5.81 4.51
CA ARG A 152 0.44 -6.36 5.41
C ARG A 152 -0.96 -5.89 5.03
N CYS A 153 -1.13 -4.60 4.76
CA CYS A 153 -2.41 -4.05 4.36
C CYS A 153 -2.83 -4.52 2.96
N ALA A 154 -1.91 -4.56 1.99
CA ALA A 154 -2.20 -5.04 0.64
C ALA A 154 -2.62 -6.52 0.61
N TYR A 155 -1.98 -7.39 1.40
CA TYR A 155 -2.38 -8.81 1.51
C TYR A 155 -3.75 -8.98 2.17
N SER A 156 -4.03 -8.21 3.23
CA SER A 156 -5.36 -8.20 3.87
C SER A 156 -6.46 -7.78 2.89
N ASP A 157 -6.21 -6.70 2.15
CA ASP A 157 -7.15 -6.16 1.17
C ASP A 157 -7.34 -7.10 -0.02
N LEU A 158 -6.28 -7.81 -0.44
CA LEU A 158 -6.33 -8.79 -1.53
C LEU A 158 -7.23 -9.98 -1.19
N GLY A 159 -7.06 -10.55 0.02
CA GLY A 159 -7.92 -11.64 0.48
C GLY A 159 -9.39 -11.23 0.58
N LEU A 160 -9.63 -10.00 1.05
CA LEU A 160 -10.97 -9.45 1.14
C LEU A 160 -11.60 -9.19 -0.24
N LEU A 161 -10.85 -8.64 -1.21
CA LEU A 161 -11.33 -8.46 -2.58
C LEU A 161 -11.64 -9.79 -3.26
N ASN A 162 -10.77 -10.80 -3.08
CA ASN A 162 -11.02 -12.14 -3.61
C ASN A 162 -12.28 -12.77 -3.00
N MET A 163 -12.49 -12.60 -1.69
CA MET A 163 -13.72 -13.07 -1.03
C MET A 163 -14.98 -12.38 -1.61
N LEU A 164 -14.92 -11.07 -1.88
CA LEU A 164 -16.06 -10.32 -2.42
C LEU A 164 -16.38 -10.64 -3.87
N VAL A 165 -15.34 -10.79 -4.70
CA VAL A 165 -15.48 -10.99 -6.14
C VAL A 165 -15.77 -12.47 -6.45
N THR A 166 -15.06 -13.39 -5.79
CA THR A 166 -15.17 -14.84 -6.09
C THR A 166 -16.03 -15.63 -5.10
N GLY A 167 -16.41 -15.05 -3.96
CA GLY A 167 -17.19 -15.73 -2.92
C GLY A 167 -16.42 -16.80 -2.15
N LYS A 168 -15.10 -16.94 -2.38
CA LYS A 168 -14.23 -17.89 -1.69
C LYS A 168 -13.09 -17.15 -1.00
N PRO A 169 -12.82 -17.41 0.29
CA PRO A 169 -11.55 -17.01 0.88
C PRO A 169 -10.42 -17.79 0.20
N ASP A 170 -9.28 -17.15 -0.02
CA ASP A 170 -8.07 -17.79 -0.55
C ASP A 170 -7.56 -18.92 0.36
#